data_AF-A0A2H5WNX6-F1
#
_entry.id   AF-A0A2H5WNX6-F1
#
_cell.length_a   1.000
_cell.length_b   1.000
_cell.length_c   1.000
_cell.angle_alpha   90.00
_cell.angle_beta   90.00
_cell.angle_gamma   90.00
#
_symmetry.space_group_name_H-M   'P 1'
#
loop_
_entity.id
_entity.type
_entity.pdbx_description
1 polymer ?
#
loop_
_entity_poly.entity_id
_entity_poly.type
_entity_poly.pdbx_seq_one_letter_code
_entity_poly.pdbx_strand_id
1 'polypeptide(L)'
;MTEERHFLDDPRPEGREPIPAEMVPLLLSAFEEVEDVALVLAFTVRAEGVMQSDATFGVWLNEDLSHEDKVETLRQIANRLHAVVTPNYYLDLMLLTPRDELLWEMATENGDPIFVRDEASLRAQLERVAQLGPIGEDERDIDVLRVL
;
A
#
# COMPACT_ATOMS: atom_id res chain seq x y z
N MET A 1 25.09 14.96 -6.56
CA MET A 1 24.52 15.15 -5.22
C MET A 1 23.03 15.28 -5.44
N THR A 2 22.35 14.14 -5.47
CA THR A 2 20.89 14.07 -5.61
C THR A 2 20.35 14.26 -4.20
N GLU A 3 19.50 15.27 -4.01
CA GLU A 3 18.80 15.47 -2.76
C GLU A 3 17.91 14.24 -2.53
N GLU A 4 18.34 13.35 -1.63
CA GLU A 4 17.45 12.38 -0.99
C GLU A 4 16.37 13.19 -0.28
N ARG A 5 15.26 13.43 -0.99
CA ARG A 5 14.05 13.92 -0.35
C ARG A 5 13.68 12.87 0.69
N HIS A 6 13.93 13.20 1.96
CA HIS A 6 13.41 12.49 3.12
C HIS A 6 11.87 12.53 3.05
N PHE A 7 11.28 11.63 2.27
CA PHE A 7 9.84 11.35 2.22
C PHE A 7 9.35 10.66 3.52
N LEU A 8 10.28 10.32 4.43
CA LEU A 8 10.10 9.26 5.41
C LEU A 8 9.92 9.72 6.86
N ASP A 9 10.08 11.00 7.19
CA ASP A 9 9.94 11.54 8.55
C ASP A 9 8.53 12.11 8.83
N ASP A 10 7.44 11.50 8.32
CA ASP A 10 6.11 12.01 8.67
C ASP A 10 5.76 11.59 10.11
N PRO A 11 5.76 12.53 11.08
CA PRO A 11 5.64 12.18 12.50
C PRO A 11 4.35 11.43 12.76
N ARG A 12 4.38 10.55 13.78
CA ARG A 12 3.15 9.90 14.26
C ARG A 12 2.09 10.97 14.54
N PRO A 13 0.84 10.81 14.06
CA PRO A 13 -0.21 11.78 14.32
C PRO A 13 -0.41 11.97 15.82
N GLU A 14 -0.56 13.22 16.25
CA GLU A 14 -0.71 13.54 17.67
C GLU A 14 -1.94 12.82 18.26
N GLY A 15 -1.73 12.11 19.37
CA GLY A 15 -2.78 11.42 20.10
C GLY A 15 -3.28 10.12 19.45
N ARG A 16 -2.62 9.61 18.40
CA ARG A 16 -2.98 8.35 17.73
C ARG A 16 -1.86 7.32 17.78
N GLU A 17 -2.23 6.06 17.87
CA GLU A 17 -1.34 4.91 17.84
C GLU A 17 -1.42 4.20 16.48
N PRO A 18 -0.36 3.50 16.03
CA PRO A 18 -0.49 2.62 14.87
C PRO A 18 -1.57 1.57 15.11
N ILE A 19 -2.26 1.13 14.07
CA ILE A 19 -3.27 0.09 14.22
C ILE A 19 -2.65 -1.20 14.79
N PRO A 20 -3.23 -1.81 15.85
CA PRO A 20 -2.71 -3.04 16.43
C PRO A 20 -2.81 -4.24 15.47
N ALA A 21 -1.88 -5.18 15.57
CA ALA A 21 -1.84 -6.38 14.73
C ALA A 21 -3.12 -7.23 14.84
N GLU A 22 -3.71 -7.30 16.04
CA GLU A 22 -4.96 -8.00 16.31
C GLU A 22 -6.19 -7.39 15.60
N MET A 23 -6.09 -6.14 15.14
CA MET A 23 -7.15 -5.44 14.41
C MET A 23 -7.01 -5.57 12.88
N VAL A 24 -5.87 -6.07 12.38
CA VAL A 24 -5.65 -6.27 10.93
C VAL A 24 -6.75 -7.11 10.26
N PRO A 25 -7.27 -8.19 10.86
CA PRO A 25 -8.39 -8.94 10.26
C PRO A 25 -9.66 -8.10 10.02
N LEU A 26 -9.86 -7.01 10.75
CA LEU A 26 -11.01 -6.11 10.57
C LEU A 26 -10.88 -5.27 9.28
N LEU A 27 -9.66 -5.10 8.76
CA LEU A 27 -9.39 -4.33 7.54
C LEU A 27 -9.71 -5.12 6.26
N LEU A 28 -9.72 -6.46 6.34
CA LEU A 28 -9.82 -7.35 5.17
C LEU A 28 -11.04 -7.05 4.30
N SER A 29 -12.20 -6.84 4.92
CA SER A 29 -13.44 -6.53 4.20
C SER A 29 -13.33 -5.31 3.28
N ALA A 30 -12.58 -4.28 3.69
CA ALA A 30 -12.40 -3.07 2.88
C ALA A 30 -11.57 -3.31 1.61
N PHE A 31 -10.68 -4.30 1.62
CA PHE A 31 -9.88 -4.70 0.46
C PHE A 31 -10.60 -5.74 -0.41
N GLU A 32 -11.34 -6.66 0.22
CA GLU A 32 -12.12 -7.70 -0.46
C GLU A 32 -13.19 -7.10 -1.39
N GLU A 33 -13.89 -6.06 -0.93
CA GLU A 33 -14.96 -5.37 -1.65
C GLU A 33 -14.49 -4.53 -2.85
N VAL A 34 -13.18 -4.27 -2.97
CA VAL A 34 -12.61 -3.48 -4.08
C VAL A 34 -12.01 -4.43 -5.10
N GLU A 35 -12.70 -4.61 -6.22
CA GLU A 35 -12.33 -5.59 -7.27
C GLU A 35 -10.92 -5.35 -7.83
N ASP A 36 -10.48 -4.08 -7.88
CA ASP A 36 -9.17 -3.72 -8.41
C ASP A 36 -8.00 -4.03 -7.48
N VAL A 37 -8.23 -4.45 -6.23
CA VAL A 37 -7.13 -4.85 -5.33
C VAL A 37 -6.65 -6.26 -5.69
N ALA A 38 -5.39 -6.37 -6.11
CA ALA A 38 -4.74 -7.63 -6.44
C ALA A 38 -4.06 -8.29 -5.23
N LEU A 39 -3.34 -7.49 -4.43
CA LEU A 39 -2.56 -7.93 -3.28
C LEU A 39 -2.49 -6.81 -2.24
N VAL A 40 -2.54 -7.18 -0.97
CA VAL A 40 -2.22 -6.27 0.15
C VAL A 40 -1.18 -6.93 1.05
N LEU A 41 -0.09 -6.20 1.29
CA LEU A 41 0.99 -6.57 2.19
C LEU A 41 0.92 -5.68 3.44
N ALA A 42 0.90 -6.28 4.62
CA ALA A 42 1.06 -5.56 5.88
C ALA A 42 2.52 -5.55 6.30
N PHE A 43 3.01 -4.38 6.70
CA PHE A 43 4.37 -4.22 7.18
C PHE A 43 4.35 -4.09 8.69
N THR A 44 4.76 -5.17 9.37
CA THR A 44 4.65 -5.34 10.82
C THR A 44 5.86 -4.78 11.59
N VAL A 45 6.95 -4.41 10.89
CA VAL A 45 8.21 -3.93 11.49
C VAL A 45 8.82 -2.80 10.67
N ARG A 46 9.37 -1.79 11.36
CA ARG A 46 10.20 -0.73 10.75
C ARG A 46 11.39 -1.36 10.03
N ALA A 47 11.40 -1.31 8.70
CA ALA A 47 12.59 -1.59 7.90
C ALA A 47 13.37 -0.27 7.71
N GLU A 48 14.53 -0.15 8.36
CA GLU A 48 15.44 0.99 8.16
C GLU A 48 15.72 1.17 6.65
N GLY A 49 15.48 2.36 6.12
CA GLY A 49 15.71 2.72 4.72
C GLY A 49 14.51 2.57 3.77
N VAL A 50 13.36 2.04 4.23
CA VAL A 50 12.18 1.83 3.35
C VAL A 50 10.88 2.29 4.00
N MET A 51 10.66 1.89 5.27
CA MET A 51 9.37 2.05 5.93
C MET A 51 9.57 2.53 7.35
N GLN A 52 9.21 3.80 7.59
CA GLN A 52 9.34 4.45 8.89
C GLN A 52 8.02 4.49 9.69
N SER A 53 6.92 3.95 9.14
CA SER A 53 5.62 3.90 9.81
C SER A 53 5.31 2.49 10.35
N ASP A 54 4.81 2.45 11.57
CA ASP A 54 4.53 1.23 12.35
C ASP A 54 3.23 0.51 11.92
N ALA A 55 2.55 1.00 10.87
CA ALA A 55 1.27 0.51 10.37
C ALA A 55 1.08 0.77 8.87
N THR A 56 2.05 0.39 8.04
CA THR A 56 1.97 0.55 6.58
C THR A 56 1.34 -0.67 5.92
N PHE A 57 0.47 -0.43 4.93
CA PHE A 57 -0.11 -1.45 4.08
C PHE A 57 0.18 -1.12 2.62
N GLY A 58 0.94 -1.99 1.98
CA GLY A 58 1.24 -1.91 0.56
C GLY A 58 0.10 -2.49 -0.25
N VAL A 59 -0.50 -1.70 -1.13
CA VAL A 59 -1.66 -2.07 -1.93
C VAL A 59 -1.25 -2.14 -3.39
N TRP A 60 -1.30 -3.34 -3.96
CA TRP A 60 -1.16 -3.54 -5.40
C TRP A 60 -2.54 -3.53 -6.05
N LEU A 61 -2.78 -2.53 -6.90
CA LEU A 61 -4.00 -2.37 -7.67
C LEU A 61 -3.81 -2.84 -9.12
N ASN A 62 -4.94 -3.12 -9.77
CA ASN A 62 -5.04 -3.47 -11.18
C ASN A 62 -4.17 -2.55 -12.07
N GLU A 63 -3.28 -3.16 -12.85
CA GLU A 63 -2.32 -2.44 -13.69
C GLU A 63 -2.93 -1.75 -14.91
N ASP A 64 -4.18 -2.07 -15.26
CA ASP A 64 -4.90 -1.36 -16.31
C ASP A 64 -5.46 -0.01 -15.88
N LEU A 65 -5.51 0.25 -14.57
CA LEU A 65 -5.93 1.55 -14.04
C LEU A 65 -4.86 2.61 -14.32
N SER A 66 -5.32 3.83 -14.65
CA SER A 66 -4.43 4.99 -14.66
C SER A 66 -3.91 5.27 -13.24
N HIS A 67 -2.79 5.98 -13.13
CA HIS A 67 -2.25 6.37 -11.82
C HIS A 67 -3.28 7.20 -11.01
N GLU A 68 -4.00 8.13 -11.65
CA GLU A 68 -5.07 8.90 -11.02
C GLU A 68 -6.20 8.01 -10.48
N ASP A 69 -6.62 7.00 -11.25
CA ASP A 69 -7.65 6.04 -10.81
C ASP A 69 -7.16 5.15 -9.66
N LYS A 70 -5.86 4.77 -9.66
CA LYS A 70 -5.24 4.05 -8.54
C LYS A 70 -5.27 4.89 -7.26
N VAL A 71 -4.93 6.18 -7.34
CA VAL A 71 -4.98 7.11 -6.21
C VAL A 71 -6.42 7.28 -5.69
N GLU A 72 -7.39 7.47 -6.58
CA GLU A 72 -8.80 7.59 -6.18
C GLU A 72 -9.33 6.30 -5.56
N THR A 73 -8.95 5.14 -6.09
CA THR A 73 -9.28 3.83 -5.49
C THR A 73 -8.70 3.72 -4.08
N LEU A 74 -7.45 4.16 -3.88
CA LEU A 74 -6.82 4.19 -2.55
C LEU A 74 -7.59 5.09 -1.57
N ARG A 75 -8.08 6.25 -2.02
CA ARG A 75 -8.92 7.14 -1.21
C ARG A 75 -10.25 6.49 -0.82
N GLN A 76 -10.87 5.73 -1.72
CA GLN A 76 -12.08 4.98 -1.40
C GLN A 76 -11.83 3.89 -0.36
N ILE A 77 -10.70 3.18 -0.45
CA ILE A 77 -10.26 2.22 0.57
C ILE A 77 -10.05 2.94 1.91
N ALA A 78 -9.29 4.03 1.93
CA ALA A 78 -9.05 4.84 3.13
C ALA A 78 -10.34 5.30 3.83
N ASN A 79 -11.33 5.76 3.06
CA ASN A 79 -12.63 6.17 3.60
C ASN A 79 -13.38 5.01 4.29
N ARG A 80 -13.25 3.78 3.80
CA ARG A 80 -13.82 2.59 4.46
C ARG A 80 -13.06 2.25 5.73
N LEU A 81 -11.74 2.34 5.70
CA LEU A 81 -10.86 2.04 6.84
C LEU A 81 -10.96 3.08 7.97
N HIS A 82 -11.34 4.33 7.66
CA HIS A 82 -11.51 5.41 8.62
C HIS A 82 -12.37 5.00 9.83
N ALA A 83 -13.47 4.29 9.60
CA ALA A 83 -14.38 3.84 10.66
C ALA A 83 -13.74 2.79 11.61
N VAL A 84 -12.69 2.11 11.17
CA VAL A 84 -11.97 1.09 11.96
C VAL A 84 -10.88 1.73 12.82
N VAL A 85 -10.20 2.76 12.30
CA VAL A 85 -9.07 3.39 12.97
C VAL A 85 -9.47 4.57 13.86
N THR A 86 -10.52 5.30 13.52
CA THR A 86 -10.97 6.44 14.34
C THR A 86 -11.59 5.97 15.65
N PRO A 87 -11.31 6.65 16.79
CA PRO A 87 -10.51 7.89 16.92
C PRO A 87 -9.06 7.67 17.36
N ASN A 88 -8.67 6.43 17.66
CA ASN A 88 -7.46 6.16 18.44
C ASN A 88 -6.26 5.74 17.59
N TYR A 89 -6.51 5.22 16.39
CA TYR A 89 -5.49 4.59 15.58
C TYR A 89 -5.21 5.36 14.30
N TYR A 90 -4.12 5.01 13.65
CA TYR A 90 -3.84 5.38 12.28
C TYR A 90 -3.23 4.20 11.52
N LEU A 91 -3.30 4.26 10.20
CA LEU A 91 -2.54 3.40 9.30
C LEU A 91 -2.16 4.19 8.05
N ASP A 92 -1.15 3.71 7.34
CA ASP A 92 -0.69 4.29 6.08
C ASP A 92 -0.95 3.31 4.94
N LEU A 93 -1.57 3.77 3.87
CA LEU A 93 -1.72 3.02 2.63
C LEU A 93 -0.68 3.48 1.63
N MET A 94 0.01 2.56 0.99
CA MET A 94 1.04 2.85 0.00
C MET A 94 0.74 2.08 -1.29
N LEU A 95 0.72 2.75 -2.44
CA LEU A 95 0.62 2.05 -3.71
C LEU A 95 1.91 1.27 -3.99
N LEU A 96 1.75 0.01 -4.38
CA LEU A 96 2.82 -0.87 -4.82
C LEU A 96 2.54 -1.36 -6.24
N THR A 97 3.60 -1.57 -7.01
CA THR A 97 3.52 -2.21 -8.32
C THR A 97 4.79 -3.02 -8.58
N PRO A 98 4.69 -4.22 -9.18
CA PRO A 98 5.85 -4.96 -9.64
C PRO A 98 6.67 -4.24 -10.73
N ARG A 99 6.15 -3.15 -11.32
CA ARG A 99 6.87 -2.31 -12.28
C ARG A 99 7.96 -1.46 -11.62
N ASP A 100 7.90 -1.23 -10.31
CA ASP A 100 9.03 -0.72 -9.53
C ASP A 100 9.75 -1.90 -8.88
N GLU A 101 10.73 -2.47 -9.60
CA GLU A 101 11.40 -3.71 -9.20
C GLU A 101 12.04 -3.61 -7.81
N LEU A 102 12.67 -2.48 -7.48
CA LEU A 102 13.36 -2.30 -6.21
C LEU A 102 12.35 -2.24 -5.05
N LEU A 103 11.33 -1.38 -5.18
CA LEU A 103 10.30 -1.28 -4.14
C LEU A 103 9.53 -2.59 -3.99
N TRP A 104 9.25 -3.27 -5.09
CA TRP A 104 8.55 -4.56 -5.11
C TRP A 104 9.34 -5.68 -4.41
N GLU A 105 10.63 -5.82 -4.72
CA GLU A 105 11.52 -6.79 -4.07
C GLU A 105 11.52 -6.54 -2.55
N MET A 106 11.78 -5.29 -2.13
CA MET A 106 11.78 -4.94 -0.71
C MET A 106 10.43 -5.18 -0.04
N ALA A 107 9.33 -4.82 -0.71
CA ALA A 107 7.98 -5.00 -0.18
C ALA A 107 7.63 -6.47 0.00
N THR A 108 7.97 -7.33 -0.97
CA THR A 108 7.66 -8.76 -0.92
C THR A 108 8.58 -9.55 0.01
N GLU A 109 9.80 -9.06 0.26
CA GLU A 109 10.71 -9.65 1.25
C GLU A 109 10.31 -9.35 2.70
N ASN A 110 9.73 -8.17 2.95
CA ASN A 110 9.48 -7.67 4.31
C ASN A 110 8.00 -7.60 4.70
N GLY A 111 7.09 -7.74 3.74
CA GLY A 111 5.65 -7.62 3.94
C GLY A 111 4.97 -8.98 4.11
N ASP A 112 4.05 -9.06 5.07
CA ASP A 112 3.18 -10.21 5.26
C ASP A 112 1.93 -10.05 4.38
N PRO A 113 1.60 -11.01 3.48
CA PRO A 113 0.39 -10.93 2.69
C PRO A 113 -0.85 -11.11 3.57
N ILE A 114 -1.70 -10.09 3.63
CA ILE A 114 -2.97 -10.14 4.37
C ILE A 114 -4.17 -10.37 3.45
N PHE A 115 -4.06 -9.98 2.19
CA PHE A 115 -5.09 -10.18 1.18
C PHE A 115 -4.43 -10.50 -0.16
N VAL A 116 -4.94 -11.53 -0.85
CA VAL A 116 -4.49 -11.92 -2.19
C VAL A 116 -5.74 -12.29 -3.01
N ARG A 117 -5.86 -11.72 -4.22
CA ARG A 117 -6.90 -12.13 -5.16
C ARG A 117 -6.63 -13.56 -5.65
N ASP A 118 -7.61 -14.18 -6.30
CA ASP A 118 -7.46 -15.54 -6.80
C ASP A 118 -6.27 -15.69 -7.77
N GLU A 119 -5.73 -16.90 -7.84
CA GLU A 119 -4.50 -17.19 -8.61
C GLU A 119 -4.61 -16.82 -10.09
N ALA A 120 -5.78 -17.00 -10.71
CA ALA A 120 -5.97 -16.68 -12.12
C ALA A 120 -5.93 -15.16 -12.35
N SER A 121 -6.58 -14.38 -11.50
CA SER A 121 -6.54 -12.92 -11.53
C SER A 121 -5.12 -12.40 -11.28
N LEU A 122 -4.42 -12.93 -10.27
CA LEU A 122 -3.05 -12.52 -9.94
C LEU A 122 -2.09 -12.81 -11.10
N ARG A 123 -2.22 -13.98 -11.74
CA ARG A 123 -1.41 -14.35 -12.89
C ARG A 123 -1.66 -13.43 -14.09
N ALA A 124 -2.92 -13.08 -14.36
CA ALA A 124 -3.25 -12.14 -15.42
C ALA A 124 -2.60 -10.76 -15.19
N GLN A 125 -2.58 -10.29 -13.94
CA GLN A 125 -1.90 -9.05 -13.57
C GLN A 125 -0.38 -9.12 -13.78
N LEU A 126 0.27 -10.23 -13.41
CA LEU A 126 1.71 -10.42 -13.66
C LEU A 126 2.04 -10.48 -15.16
N GLU A 127 1.21 -11.16 -15.97
CA GLU A 127 1.36 -11.17 -17.43
C GLU A 127 1.17 -9.76 -18.02
N ARG A 128 0.33 -8.92 -17.40
CA ARG A 128 0.13 -7.53 -17.78
C ARG A 128 1.32 -6.65 -17.43
N VAL A 129 1.89 -6.77 -16.22
CA VAL A 129 3.13 -6.08 -15.81
C VAL A 129 4.23 -6.29 -16.85
N ALA A 130 4.44 -7.54 -17.30
CA ALA A 130 5.47 -7.87 -18.27
C ALA A 130 5.32 -7.13 -19.62
N GLN A 131 4.13 -6.61 -19.92
CA GLN A 131 3.84 -5.84 -21.13
C GLN A 131 3.97 -4.33 -20.94
N LEU A 132 3.89 -3.83 -19.70
CA LEU A 132 3.77 -2.40 -19.39
C LEU A 132 5.11 -1.66 -19.23
N GLY A 133 6.24 -2.36 -19.30
CA GLY A 133 7.55 -1.75 -19.09
C GLY A 133 7.73 -1.20 -17.65
N PRO A 134 8.87 -0.56 -17.37
CA PRO A 134 9.16 -0.04 -16.03
C PRO A 134 8.18 1.07 -15.63
N ILE A 135 8.08 1.32 -14.33
CA ILE A 135 7.28 2.43 -13.77
C ILE A 135 7.75 3.77 -14.34
N GLY A 136 6.81 4.66 -14.70
CA GLY A 136 7.13 6.02 -15.12
C GLY A 136 7.59 6.89 -13.94
N GLU A 137 8.32 7.98 -14.20
CA GLU A 137 8.74 8.92 -13.13
C GLU A 137 7.54 9.55 -12.41
N ASP A 138 6.47 9.90 -13.15
CA ASP A 138 5.24 10.46 -12.60
C ASP A 138 4.48 9.46 -11.69
N GLU A 139 4.67 8.16 -11.91
CA GLU A 139 4.06 7.08 -11.10
C GLU A 139 4.92 6.71 -9.88
N ARG A 140 6.17 7.22 -9.82
CA ARG A 140 7.19 6.83 -8.82
C ARG A 140 7.18 7.71 -7.58
N ASP A 141 6.57 8.89 -7.62
CA ASP A 141 6.27 9.63 -6.39
C ASP A 141 5.33 8.77 -5.55
N ILE A 142 5.85 8.18 -4.47
CA ILE A 142 5.12 7.22 -3.65
C ILE A 142 3.99 7.96 -2.94
N ASP A 143 2.77 7.76 -3.42
CA ASP A 143 1.57 8.23 -2.74
C ASP A 143 1.32 7.37 -1.50
N VAL A 144 1.83 7.86 -0.36
CA VAL A 144 1.43 7.36 0.95
C VAL A 144 0.20 8.14 1.41
N LEU A 145 -0.92 7.43 1.58
CA LEU A 145 -2.16 7.98 2.10
C LEU A 145 -2.35 7.56 3.56
N ARG A 146 -2.26 8.53 4.47
CA ARG A 146 -2.51 8.32 5.89
C ARG A 146 -4.00 8.34 6.21
N VAL A 147 -4.45 7.29 6.91
CA VAL A 147 -5.82 7.15 7.42
C VAL A 147 -5.82 7.43 8.92
N LEU A 148 -6.56 8.45 9.32
CA LEU A 148 -6.79 8.87 10.70
C LEU A 148 -8.23 8.53 11.05
#